data_AF-A0A5J4VSH8-F1
#
_entry.id   AF-A0A5J4VSH8-F1
#
_cell.length_a   1.000
_cell.length_b   1.000
_cell.length_c   1.000
_cell.angle_alpha   90.00
_cell.angle_beta   90.00
_cell.angle_gamma   90.00
#
_symmetry.space_group_name_H-M   'P 1'
#
loop_
_entity.id
_entity.type
_entity.pdbx_description
1 polymer ?
#
loop_
_entity_poly.entity_id
_entity_poly.type
_entity_poly.pdbx_seq_one_letter_code
_entity_poly.pdbx_strand_id
1 'polypeptide(L)'
;MLRNARRTNPNIIERWIVYALLHEIEVKDGSNNQQGVQIQNKEGGQDGVTYSLRFNEATRYYSYSKAYLTQAFIMLARDNPDLNKIMMYIDYAIVNEKLSKEIFEDLLRRHSNSVQLLRAYGFLLRDIYREDEMALQLINQANDIEMDEKERKNKSLALQKVKV
;
A
#
# COMPACT_ATOMS: atom_id res chain seq x y z
N MET A 1 15.10 34.39 -17.27
CA MET A 1 13.82 33.76 -16.87
C MET A 1 13.42 32.56 -17.74
N LEU A 2 13.63 32.57 -19.07
CA LEU A 2 13.38 31.41 -19.96
C LEU A 2 14.16 30.12 -19.61
N ARG A 3 15.35 30.24 -19.00
CA ARG A 3 16.14 29.08 -18.53
C ARG A 3 15.49 28.32 -17.36
N ASN A 4 14.72 29.01 -16.52
CA ASN A 4 14.02 28.37 -15.38
C ASN A 4 12.73 27.68 -15.84
N ALA A 5 12.01 28.26 -16.81
CA ALA A 5 10.84 27.62 -17.43
C ALA A 5 11.18 26.30 -18.15
N ARG A 6 12.39 26.18 -18.71
CA ARG A 6 12.88 24.91 -19.32
C ARG A 6 13.27 23.84 -18.30
N ARG A 7 13.63 24.24 -17.06
CA ARG A 7 13.98 23.31 -15.97
C ARG A 7 12.75 22.76 -15.26
N THR A 8 11.65 23.50 -15.26
CA THR A 8 10.36 23.09 -14.68
C THR A 8 9.42 22.46 -15.70
N ASN A 9 9.90 22.17 -16.91
CA ASN A 9 9.11 21.46 -17.90
C ASN A 9 9.40 19.97 -17.74
N PRO A 10 8.56 19.19 -17.02
CA PRO A 10 8.79 17.76 -16.90
C PRO A 10 8.89 17.17 -18.30
N ASN A 11 9.92 16.34 -18.51
CA ASN A 11 10.18 15.70 -19.79
C ASN A 11 8.90 14.99 -20.24
N ILE A 12 8.64 14.89 -21.55
CA ILE A 12 7.46 14.20 -22.07
C ILE A 12 7.31 12.81 -21.46
N ILE A 13 8.43 12.12 -21.20
CA ILE A 13 8.47 10.83 -20.50
C ILE A 13 8.01 10.95 -19.04
N GLU A 14 8.50 11.94 -18.29
CA GLU A 14 8.06 12.18 -16.89
C GLU A 14 6.58 12.54 -16.83
N ARG A 15 6.08 13.32 -17.80
CA ARG A 15 4.63 13.61 -17.95
C ARG A 15 3.83 12.35 -18.24
N TRP A 16 4.32 11.48 -19.12
CA TRP A 16 3.68 10.19 -19.42
C TRP A 16 3.68 9.26 -18.22
N ILE A 17 4.75 9.25 -17.40
CA ILE A 17 4.81 8.45 -16.17
C ILE A 17 3.82 8.98 -15.13
N VAL A 18 3.77 10.29 -14.91
CA VAL A 18 2.77 10.91 -14.01
C VAL A 18 1.36 10.66 -14.52
N TYR A 19 1.13 10.79 -15.83
CA TYR A 19 -0.15 10.46 -16.45
C TYR A 19 -0.51 8.98 -16.30
N ALA A 20 0.42 8.06 -16.56
CA ALA A 20 0.17 6.63 -16.42
C ALA A 20 -0.12 6.26 -14.96
N LEU A 21 0.62 6.83 -14.00
CA LEU A 21 0.35 6.64 -12.58
C LEU A 21 -1.00 7.21 -12.16
N LEU A 22 -1.33 8.43 -12.60
CA LEU A 22 -2.61 9.08 -12.27
C LEU A 22 -3.79 8.36 -12.94
N HIS A 23 -3.62 7.93 -14.18
CA HIS A 23 -4.60 7.14 -14.93
C HIS A 23 -4.73 5.73 -14.36
N GLU A 24 -3.66 5.11 -13.87
CA GLU A 24 -3.75 3.81 -13.19
C GLU A 24 -4.46 3.94 -11.84
N ILE A 25 -4.28 5.07 -11.14
CA ILE A 25 -5.06 5.41 -9.94
C ILE A 25 -6.53 5.61 -10.28
N GLU A 26 -6.85 6.41 -11.31
CA GLU A 26 -8.23 6.65 -11.76
C GLU A 26 -8.90 5.37 -12.26
N VAL A 27 -8.16 4.50 -12.96
CA VAL A 27 -8.66 3.19 -13.39
C VAL A 27 -8.83 2.28 -12.18
N LYS A 28 -7.93 2.24 -11.19
CA LYS A 28 -8.13 1.40 -9.98
C LYS A 28 -9.29 1.89 -9.13
N ASP A 29 -9.49 3.20 -9.00
CA ASP A 29 -10.63 3.80 -8.29
C ASP A 29 -11.94 3.67 -9.08
N GLY A 30 -11.90 3.71 -10.41
CA GLY A 30 -13.05 3.47 -11.29
C GLY A 30 -13.41 2.00 -11.49
N SER A 31 -12.42 1.09 -11.46
CA SER A 31 -12.60 -0.37 -11.64
C SER A 31 -13.06 -1.06 -10.36
N ASN A 32 -12.73 -0.51 -9.18
CA ASN A 32 -13.22 -1.03 -7.91
C ASN A 32 -14.72 -0.74 -7.67
N ASN A 33 -15.39 -0.02 -8.58
CA ASN A 33 -16.83 0.21 -8.50
C ASN A 33 -17.69 -0.83 -9.26
N GLN A 34 -17.11 -1.84 -9.93
CA GLN A 34 -17.89 -2.85 -10.67
C GLN A 34 -17.40 -4.31 -10.60
N GLN A 35 -16.64 -4.72 -9.59
CA GLN A 35 -16.59 -6.14 -9.22
C GLN A 35 -17.02 -6.32 -7.76
N GLY A 36 -18.33 -6.54 -7.64
CA GLY A 36 -18.99 -6.89 -6.39
C GLY A 36 -18.46 -8.21 -5.84
N VAL A 37 -17.55 -8.10 -4.88
CA VAL A 37 -17.59 -8.97 -3.70
C VAL A 37 -18.46 -8.24 -2.70
N GLN A 38 -19.70 -8.70 -2.53
CA GLN A 38 -20.55 -8.28 -1.42
C GLN A 38 -19.83 -8.66 -0.11
N ILE A 39 -19.06 -7.72 0.43
CA ILE A 39 -18.65 -7.80 1.82
C ILE A 39 -19.90 -7.43 2.62
N GLN A 40 -20.63 -8.46 3.07
CA GLN A 40 -21.60 -8.30 4.14
C GLN A 40 -20.84 -7.94 5.42
N ASN A 41 -20.41 -6.69 5.53
CA ASN A 41 -20.09 -6.09 6.83
C ASN A 41 -21.41 -5.57 7.39
N LYS A 42 -22.12 -6.47 8.07
CA LYS A 42 -23.04 -6.06 9.12
C LYS A 42 -22.21 -5.32 10.17
N GLU A 43 -22.68 -4.10 10.47
CA GLU A 43 -22.37 -3.31 11.66
C GLU A 43 -20.96 -2.66 11.70
N GLY A 44 -20.92 -1.34 11.54
CA GLY A 44 -19.74 -0.54 11.85
C GLY A 44 -19.96 0.94 11.53
N GLY A 45 -20.22 1.74 12.57
CA GLY A 45 -20.31 3.20 12.48
C GLY A 45 -19.00 3.87 12.02
N GLN A 46 -18.96 5.20 12.09
CA GLN A 46 -17.85 6.09 11.68
C GLN A 46 -16.42 5.48 11.64
N ASP A 47 -16.05 4.65 12.62
CA ASP A 47 -14.80 3.90 12.68
C ASP A 47 -14.45 3.11 11.41
N GLY A 48 -15.39 2.40 10.78
CA GLY A 48 -15.10 1.60 9.57
C GLY A 48 -14.69 2.46 8.37
N VAL A 49 -15.33 3.62 8.22
CA VAL A 49 -15.01 4.59 7.15
C VAL A 49 -13.65 5.23 7.43
N THR A 50 -13.37 5.59 8.69
CA THR A 50 -12.07 6.16 9.06
C THR A 50 -10.92 5.16 8.88
N TYR A 51 -11.14 3.89 9.22
CA TYR A 51 -10.18 2.80 8.98
C TYR A 51 -9.83 2.70 7.50
N SER A 52 -10.84 2.60 6.63
CA SER A 52 -10.61 2.44 5.18
C SER A 52 -9.87 3.64 4.59
N LEU A 53 -10.23 4.86 4.99
CA LEU A 53 -9.56 6.07 4.55
C LEU A 53 -8.08 6.08 4.94
N ARG A 54 -7.78 5.84 6.22
CA ARG A 54 -6.40 5.82 6.73
C ARG A 54 -5.57 4.67 6.14
N PHE A 55 -6.19 3.51 5.95
CA PHE A 55 -5.55 2.36 5.33
C PHE A 55 -5.16 2.65 3.87
N ASN A 56 -6.05 3.25 3.10
CA ASN A 56 -5.79 3.67 1.72
C ASN A 56 -4.70 4.75 1.68
N GLU A 57 -4.74 5.70 2.62
CA GLU A 57 -3.71 6.74 2.75
C GLU A 57 -2.32 6.14 3.02
N ALA A 58 -2.20 5.21 3.98
CA ALA A 58 -0.94 4.52 4.27
C ALA A 58 -0.40 3.74 3.07
N THR A 59 -1.29 3.05 2.35
CA THR A 59 -0.96 2.28 1.14
C THR A 59 -0.47 3.19 0.01
N ARG A 60 -1.06 4.39 -0.12
CA ARG A 60 -0.64 5.40 -1.09
C ARG A 60 0.77 5.91 -0.77
N TYR A 61 1.04 6.25 0.48
CA TYR A 61 2.38 6.68 0.91
C TYR A 61 3.44 5.59 0.70
N TYR A 62 3.11 4.34 1.00
CA TYR A 62 3.98 3.20 0.67
C TYR A 62 4.30 3.12 -0.83
N SER A 63 3.28 3.25 -1.68
CA SER A 63 3.44 3.21 -3.13
C SER A 63 4.31 4.37 -3.64
N TYR A 64 4.16 5.56 -3.08
CA TYR A 64 5.02 6.72 -3.41
C TYR A 64 6.47 6.48 -3.01
N SER A 65 6.73 5.97 -1.80
CA SER A 65 8.10 5.67 -1.37
C SER A 65 8.78 4.70 -2.34
N LYS A 66 8.09 3.61 -2.70
CA LYS A 66 8.60 2.61 -3.65
C LYS A 66 8.86 3.21 -5.04
N ALA A 67 7.98 4.07 -5.52
CA ALA A 67 8.16 4.76 -6.79
C ALA A 67 9.39 5.69 -6.78
N TYR A 68 9.57 6.47 -5.72
CA TYR A 68 10.73 7.36 -5.58
C TYR A 68 12.05 6.60 -5.47
N LEU A 69 12.10 5.51 -4.70
CA LEU A 69 13.28 4.62 -4.65
C LEU A 69 13.59 4.05 -6.04
N THR A 70 12.58 3.58 -6.76
CA THR A 70 12.74 3.04 -8.11
C THR A 70 13.33 4.08 -9.06
N GLN A 71 12.85 5.33 -9.00
CA GLN A 71 13.41 6.43 -9.80
C GLN A 71 14.85 6.77 -9.41
N ALA A 72 15.17 6.78 -8.12
CA ALA A 72 16.54 6.98 -7.65
C ALA A 72 17.49 5.89 -8.21
N PHE A 73 17.08 4.63 -8.17
CA PHE A 73 17.86 3.52 -8.74
C PHE A 73 18.02 3.61 -10.25
N ILE A 74 16.95 3.93 -10.99
CA ILE A 74 17.02 4.13 -12.45
C ILE A 74 18.00 5.26 -12.80
N MET A 75 18.04 6.32 -12.00
CA MET A 75 18.97 7.43 -12.21
C MET A 75 20.41 7.09 -11.85
N LEU A 76 20.64 6.29 -10.81
CA LEU A 76 21.96 5.77 -10.45
C LEU A 76 22.54 4.85 -11.53
N ALA A 77 21.68 4.12 -12.25
CA ALA A 77 22.10 3.23 -13.33
C ALA A 77 22.50 3.95 -14.64
N ARG A 78 22.45 5.28 -14.70
CA ARG A 78 22.85 6.07 -15.87
C ARG A 78 24.35 6.38 -15.84
N ASP A 79 24.95 6.52 -17.02
CA ASP A 79 26.39 6.83 -17.17
C ASP A 79 26.81 8.16 -16.52
N ASN A 80 25.89 9.12 -16.41
CA ASN A 80 26.10 10.41 -15.76
C ASN A 80 24.97 10.69 -14.75
N PRO A 81 25.08 10.18 -13.50
CA PRO A 81 24.05 10.34 -12.49
C PRO A 81 24.04 11.77 -11.94
N ASP A 82 22.87 12.41 -11.94
CA ASP A 82 22.66 13.67 -11.21
C ASP A 82 22.39 13.37 -9.74
N LEU A 83 23.46 13.40 -8.94
CA LEU A 83 23.43 13.06 -7.52
C LEU A 83 22.47 13.95 -6.72
N ASN A 84 22.29 15.23 -7.10
CA ASN A 84 21.37 16.12 -6.38
C ASN A 84 19.92 15.68 -6.57
N LYS A 85 19.56 15.32 -7.80
CA LYS A 85 18.21 14.83 -8.11
C LYS A 85 17.95 13.45 -7.49
N ILE A 86 18.96 12.59 -7.44
CA ILE A 86 18.89 11.28 -6.78
C ILE A 86 18.67 11.43 -5.28
N MET A 87 19.46 12.27 -4.61
CA MET A 87 19.29 12.55 -3.17
C MET A 87 17.90 13.10 -2.86
N MET A 88 17.39 14.02 -3.69
CA MET A 88 16.02 14.53 -3.54
C MET A 88 14.96 13.42 -3.63
N TYR A 89 15.10 12.45 -4.54
CA TYR A 89 14.17 11.32 -4.60
C TYR A 89 14.28 10.40 -3.39
N ILE A 90 15.49 10.18 -2.88
CA ILE A 90 15.70 9.40 -1.65
C ILE A 90 15.06 10.11 -0.46
N ASP A 91 15.23 11.43 -0.31
CA ASP A 91 14.59 12.21 0.74
C ASP A 91 13.06 12.10 0.69
N TYR A 92 12.48 12.18 -0.51
CA TYR A 92 11.03 11.96 -0.66
C TYR A 92 10.63 10.54 -0.30
N ALA A 93 11.40 9.51 -0.65
CA ALA A 93 11.11 8.15 -0.25
C ALA A 93 11.07 7.99 1.27
N ILE A 94 12.06 8.55 1.98
CA ILE A 94 12.18 8.51 3.44
C ILE A 94 11.01 9.22 4.13
N VAL A 95 10.55 10.36 3.59
CA VAL A 95 9.38 11.05 4.15
C VAL A 95 8.12 10.20 3.98
N ASN A 96 7.91 9.61 2.80
CA ASN A 96 6.72 8.84 2.49
C ASN A 96 6.69 7.49 3.25
N GLU A 97 7.83 6.79 3.40
CA GLU A 97 7.87 5.54 4.17
C GLU A 97 7.58 5.77 5.65
N LYS A 98 8.06 6.89 6.22
CA LYS A 98 7.81 7.26 7.60
C LYS A 98 6.32 7.49 7.84
N LEU A 99 5.68 8.29 6.98
CA LEU A 99 4.23 8.55 7.06
C LEU A 99 3.42 7.25 6.92
N SER A 100 3.79 6.38 5.98
CA SER A 100 3.13 5.10 5.80
C SER A 100 3.25 4.22 7.06
N LYS A 101 4.46 4.11 7.62
CA LYS A 101 4.73 3.33 8.83
C LYS A 101 3.93 3.83 10.03
N GLU A 102 3.94 5.14 10.29
CA GLU A 102 3.20 5.75 11.42
C GLU A 102 1.70 5.45 11.36
N ILE A 103 1.09 5.54 10.16
CA ILE A 103 -0.33 5.23 9.98
C ILE A 103 -0.60 3.74 10.16
N PHE A 104 0.23 2.86 9.58
CA PHE A 104 0.04 1.42 9.74
C PHE A 104 0.21 0.96 11.20
N GLU A 105 1.17 1.51 11.94
CA GLU A 105 1.35 1.21 13.37
C GLU A 105 0.15 1.67 14.21
N ASP A 106 -0.39 2.87 13.96
CA ASP A 106 -1.60 3.36 14.63
C ASP A 106 -2.81 2.47 14.33
N LEU A 107 -2.97 2.05 13.07
CA LEU A 107 -4.04 1.12 12.67
C LEU A 107 -3.85 -0.26 13.32
N LEU A 108 -2.63 -0.77 13.43
CA LEU A 108 -2.35 -2.10 14.02
C LEU A 108 -2.65 -2.13 15.52
N ARG A 109 -2.44 -1.02 16.22
CA ARG A 109 -2.82 -0.90 17.65
C ARG A 109 -4.33 -1.01 17.86
N ARG A 110 -5.14 -0.58 16.89
CA ARG A 110 -6.60 -0.58 16.97
C ARG A 110 -7.23 -1.83 16.35
N HIS A 111 -6.61 -2.38 15.31
CA HIS A 111 -7.12 -3.48 14.50
C HIS A 111 -6.05 -4.56 14.28
N SER A 112 -5.53 -5.12 15.37
CA SER A 112 -4.41 -6.08 15.36
C SER A 112 -4.67 -7.36 14.57
N ASN A 113 -5.93 -7.77 14.44
CA ASN A 113 -6.33 -9.01 13.76
C ASN A 113 -6.75 -8.78 12.30
N SER A 114 -6.60 -7.56 11.77
CA SER A 114 -6.91 -7.30 10.37
C SER A 114 -5.86 -7.95 9.46
N VAL A 115 -6.26 -9.04 8.80
CA VAL A 115 -5.42 -9.78 7.84
C VAL A 115 -4.85 -8.86 6.76
N GLN A 116 -5.69 -7.98 6.22
CA GLN A 116 -5.31 -7.04 5.16
C GLN A 116 -4.21 -6.08 5.64
N LEU A 117 -4.35 -5.60 6.88
CA LEU A 117 -3.39 -4.68 7.51
C LEU A 117 -2.06 -5.37 7.82
N LEU A 118 -2.10 -6.57 8.41
CA LEU A 118 -0.92 -7.37 8.71
C LEU A 118 -0.09 -7.65 7.44
N ARG A 119 -0.76 -8.03 6.34
CA ARG A 119 -0.09 -8.23 5.04
C ARG A 119 0.48 -6.95 4.46
N ALA A 120 -0.30 -5.86 4.46
CA ALA A 120 0.15 -4.57 3.92
C ALA A 120 1.38 -4.05 4.67
N TYR A 121 1.36 -4.12 6.01
CA TYR A 121 2.49 -3.71 6.84
C TYR A 121 3.70 -4.66 6.68
N GLY A 122 3.48 -5.97 6.58
CA GLY A 122 4.54 -6.93 6.28
C GLY A 122 5.23 -6.64 4.95
N PHE A 123 4.49 -6.27 3.90
CA PHE A 123 5.09 -5.86 2.63
C PHE A 123 5.90 -4.57 2.73
N LEU A 124 5.44 -3.57 3.50
CA LEU A 124 6.22 -2.36 3.76
C LEU A 124 7.57 -2.70 4.42
N LEU A 125 7.53 -3.54 5.47
CA LEU A 125 8.72 -3.95 6.21
C LEU A 125 9.72 -4.71 5.34
N ARG A 126 9.25 -5.62 4.50
CA ARG A 126 10.11 -6.37 3.57
C ARG A 126 10.67 -5.48 2.46
N ASP A 127 9.81 -4.75 1.77
CA ASP A 127 10.18 -4.05 0.53
C ASP A 127 11.02 -2.79 0.79
N ILE A 128 10.80 -2.11 1.93
CA ILE A 128 11.47 -0.84 2.26
C ILE A 128 12.49 -1.02 3.39
N TYR A 129 12.06 -1.55 4.54
CA TYR A 129 12.92 -1.66 5.73
C TYR A 129 13.84 -2.89 5.71
N ARG A 130 13.61 -3.84 4.81
CA ARG A 130 14.33 -5.13 4.72
C ARG A 130 14.29 -5.94 6.03
N GLU A 131 13.22 -5.80 6.79
CA GLU A 131 12.96 -6.56 8.02
C GLU A 131 12.23 -7.87 7.68
N ASP A 132 12.91 -8.75 6.95
CA ASP A 132 12.32 -9.95 6.34
C ASP A 132 11.72 -10.91 7.37
N GLU A 133 12.37 -11.09 8.53
CA GLU A 133 11.89 -11.96 9.60
C GLU A 133 10.56 -11.46 10.19
N MET A 134 10.48 -10.16 10.51
CA MET A 134 9.27 -9.55 11.05
C MET A 134 8.15 -9.55 10.02
N ALA A 135 8.46 -9.24 8.76
CA ALA A 135 7.50 -9.30 7.67
C ALA A 135 6.91 -10.71 7.50
N LEU A 136 7.75 -11.75 7.57
CA LEU A 136 7.32 -13.14 7.47
C LEU A 136 6.41 -13.53 8.66
N GLN A 137 6.76 -13.12 9.87
CA GLN A 137 5.92 -13.37 11.06
C GLN A 137 4.52 -12.76 10.90
N LEU A 138 4.43 -11.51 10.43
CA LEU A 138 3.15 -10.84 10.20
C LEU A 138 2.32 -11.50 9.10
N ILE A 139 2.96 -11.93 8.02
CA ILE A 139 2.28 -12.63 6.92
C ILE A 139 1.77 -14.01 7.39
N ASN A 140 2.55 -14.74 8.17
CA ASN A 140 2.13 -16.02 8.74
C ASN A 140 0.96 -15.83 9.70
N GLN A 141 1.03 -14.85 10.60
CA GLN A 141 -0.08 -14.49 11.49
C GLN A 141 -1.36 -14.18 10.68
N ALA A 142 -1.24 -13.44 9.58
CA ALA A 142 -2.37 -13.17 8.70
C ALA A 142 -2.95 -14.44 8.05
N ASN A 143 -2.09 -15.39 7.66
CA ASN A 143 -2.52 -16.67 7.09
C ASN A 143 -3.23 -17.54 8.13
N ASP A 144 -2.72 -17.60 9.35
CA ASP A 144 -3.31 -18.36 10.46
C ASP A 144 -4.73 -17.86 10.77
N ILE A 145 -4.92 -16.53 10.82
CA ILE A 145 -6.24 -15.91 11.02
C ILE A 145 -7.21 -16.29 9.89
N GLU A 146 -6.78 -16.23 8.63
CA GLU A 146 -7.63 -16.63 7.50
C GLU A 146 -7.98 -18.12 7.53
N MET A 147 -7.04 -18.97 7.93
CA MET A 147 -7.28 -20.42 8.05
C MET A 147 -8.30 -20.71 9.14
N ASP A 148 -8.14 -20.10 10.31
CA ASP A 148 -9.10 -20.21 11.42
C ASP A 148 -10.50 -19.75 11.03
N GLU A 149 -10.62 -18.63 10.31
CA GLU A 149 -11.91 -18.14 9.83
C GLU A 149 -12.56 -19.11 8.82
N LYS A 150 -11.77 -19.69 7.91
CA LYS A 150 -12.25 -20.69 6.95
C LYS A 150 -12.74 -21.94 7.67
N GLU A 151 -12.00 -22.44 8.66
CA GLU A 151 -12.40 -23.60 9.44
C GLU A 151 -13.71 -23.36 10.21
N ARG A 152 -13.86 -22.19 10.83
CA ARG A 152 -15.09 -21.81 11.55
C ARG A 152 -16.29 -21.78 10.59
N LYS A 153 -16.14 -21.17 9.42
CA LYS A 153 -17.19 -21.14 8.38
C LYS A 153 -17.57 -22.55 7.90
N ASN A 154 -16.58 -23.41 7.70
CA ASN A 154 -16.82 -24.80 7.30
C ASN A 154 -17.58 -25.60 8.37
N LYS A 155 -17.21 -25.45 9.65
CA LYS A 155 -17.92 -26.07 10.78
C LYS A 155 -19.37 -25.57 10.89
N SER A 156 -19.62 -24.26 10.70
CA SER A 156 -20.98 -23.72 10.72
C SER A 156 -21.84 -24.23 9.56
N LEU A 157 -21.27 -24.36 8.35
CA LEU A 157 -21.96 -24.89 7.18
C LEU A 157 -22.30 -26.38 7.36
N ALA A 158 -21.41 -27.17 7.95
CA ALA A 158 -21.67 -28.57 8.25
C ALA A 158 -22.83 -28.75 9.25
N LEU A 159 -22.87 -27.93 10.31
CA LEU A 159 -23.96 -27.95 11.30
C LEU A 159 -25.31 -27.53 10.72
N GLN A 160 -25.33 -26.63 9.72
CA GLN A 160 -26.56 -26.21 9.06
C GLN A 160 -27.12 -27.30 8.13
N LYS A 161 -26.25 -28.11 7.49
CA LYS A 161 -26.66 -29.22 6.63
C LYS A 161 -27.19 -30.45 7.39
N VAL A 162 -26.80 -30.63 8.66
CA VAL A 162 -27.28 -31.75 9.50
C VAL A 162 -28.66 -31.49 10.11
N LYS A 163 -29.15 -30.24 10.07
CA LYS A 163 -30.47 -29.83 10.59
C LYS A 163 -31.59 -29.84 9.54
N VAL A 164 -31.34 -30.35 8.33
CA VAL A 164 -32.31 -30.53 7.24
C VAL A 164 -32.45 -32.02 6.98
#